data_AF-A0A972ME10-F1
#
_entry.id   AF-A0A972ME10-F1
#
_cell.length_a   1.000
_cell.length_b   1.000
_cell.length_c   1.000
_cell.angle_alpha   90.00
_cell.angle_beta   90.00
_cell.angle_gamma   90.00
#
_symmetry.space_group_name_H-M   'P 1'
#
loop_
_entity.id
_entity.type
_entity.pdbx_description
1 polymer ?
#
loop_
_entity_poly.entity_id
_entity_poly.type
_entity_poly.pdbx_seq_one_letter_code
_entity_poly.pdbx_strand_id
1 'polypeptide(L)'
;LLKNFGTRQSKGFGNFFPVEKYDFLNTQSILPYYFDYDKEKLEYYNQYDKIKSYSLFQVINMFYNTLRSGINHRIYFKSFMWAYAKSKGEHWDKKTIKNRYLSTIQNQEIEKWKNKSKEFRNNPSNFPLGFNDKKNNNAERHLWRDLLGLSSFEKAQANDWKLKKEHIKEEINRFKSPLIFKPFQVGKNKYRVFFGVNPAIKEQFKKGSKKNSESEILGEEFNIKYRNNGGLKLKYLKTFDYDNFLKFAINTYNKQWVEKKFHNKNEFKIIDAIYSQLKTQLKNEK
;
A
#
# COMPACT_ATOMS: atom_id res chain seq x y z
N LEU A 1 -14.58 16.39 13.36
CA LEU A 1 -13.61 15.36 13.79
C LEU A 1 -13.94 14.03 13.12
N LEU A 2 -13.17 13.61 12.11
CA LEU A 2 -13.37 12.33 11.40
C LEU A 2 -12.97 11.15 12.31
N LYS A 3 -13.91 10.64 13.13
CA LYS A 3 -13.68 9.44 13.96
C LYS A 3 -13.98 8.18 13.13
N ASN A 4 -13.03 7.25 13.04
CA ASN A 4 -13.21 5.99 12.32
C ASN A 4 -13.86 4.93 13.23
N PHE A 5 -15.02 4.38 12.85
CA PHE A 5 -15.62 3.18 13.46
C PHE A 5 -15.43 1.95 12.56
N GLY A 6 -14.97 0.84 13.16
CA GLY A 6 -14.65 -0.43 12.49
C GLY A 6 -13.42 -1.08 13.15
N THR A 7 -13.37 -2.41 13.26
CA THR A 7 -12.27 -3.12 13.93
C THR A 7 -10.95 -2.88 13.18
N ARG A 8 -10.17 -1.92 13.70
CA ARG A 8 -8.86 -1.43 13.21
C ARG A 8 -7.73 -2.46 13.28
N GLN A 9 -8.02 -3.75 13.04
CA GLN A 9 -7.06 -4.84 13.16
C GLN A 9 -6.31 -5.14 11.86
N SER A 10 -6.75 -4.65 10.70
CA SER A 10 -6.04 -5.01 9.46
C SER A 10 -6.04 -3.97 8.34
N LYS A 11 -7.08 -3.14 8.17
CA LYS A 11 -7.24 -2.24 7.02
C LYS A 11 -8.18 -1.12 7.43
N GLY A 12 -7.85 0.15 7.13
CA GLY A 12 -8.57 1.35 7.57
C GLY A 12 -9.98 1.53 7.00
N PHE A 13 -10.83 0.52 7.06
CA PHE A 13 -12.25 0.61 6.73
C PHE A 13 -13.00 1.18 7.94
N GLY A 14 -13.56 2.38 7.79
CA GLY A 14 -14.41 2.96 8.83
C GLY A 14 -14.69 4.45 8.70
N ASN A 15 -15.71 4.82 7.94
CA ASN A 15 -16.79 5.70 8.41
C ASN A 15 -18.03 5.32 7.63
N PHE A 16 -19.14 5.22 8.33
CA PHE A 16 -20.46 5.32 7.74
C PHE A 16 -21.10 6.51 8.45
N PHE A 17 -21.11 7.67 7.80
CA PHE A 17 -22.05 8.72 8.16
C PHE A 17 -23.26 8.59 7.24
N PRO A 18 -24.50 8.78 7.75
CA PRO A 18 -25.62 9.06 6.86
C PRO A 18 -25.25 10.25 5.98
N VAL A 19 -25.55 10.16 4.69
CA VAL A 19 -25.15 11.15 3.69
C VAL A 19 -25.96 12.42 3.91
N GLU A 20 -25.48 13.29 4.79
CA GLU A 20 -25.84 14.70 4.75
C GLU A 20 -24.93 15.39 3.73
N LYS A 21 -25.52 16.23 2.88
CA LYS A 21 -24.80 16.98 1.82
C LYS A 21 -23.59 17.76 2.36
N TYR A 22 -23.64 18.13 3.64
CA TYR A 22 -22.58 18.82 4.38
C TYR A 22 -21.31 17.96 4.57
N ASP A 23 -21.44 16.64 4.71
CA ASP A 23 -20.29 15.75 4.93
C ASP A 23 -19.50 15.44 3.65
N PHE A 24 -20.14 15.50 2.49
CA PHE A 24 -19.47 15.28 1.20
C PHE A 24 -18.49 16.42 0.87
N LEU A 25 -18.93 17.68 0.97
CA LEU A 25 -18.09 18.86 0.69
C LEU A 25 -16.91 18.96 1.67
N ASN A 26 -17.16 18.70 2.95
CA ASN A 26 -16.12 18.64 3.96
C ASN A 26 -15.16 17.45 3.75
N THR A 27 -15.64 16.33 3.22
CA THR A 27 -14.75 15.21 2.91
C THR A 27 -13.88 15.51 1.71
N GLN A 28 -14.40 16.17 0.68
CA GLN A 28 -13.63 16.58 -0.49
C GLN A 28 -12.53 17.60 -0.15
N SER A 29 -12.78 18.52 0.77
CA SER A 29 -11.75 19.49 1.23
C SER A 29 -10.63 18.85 2.05
N ILE A 30 -10.89 17.68 2.65
CA ILE A 30 -9.93 16.96 3.51
C ILE A 30 -9.21 15.83 2.75
N LEU A 31 -9.92 15.12 1.87
CA LEU A 31 -9.45 13.98 1.09
C LEU A 31 -9.44 14.36 -0.39
N PRO A 32 -8.26 14.70 -0.95
CA PRO A 32 -8.17 15.39 -2.23
C PRO A 32 -8.50 14.49 -3.44
N TYR A 33 -8.40 13.17 -3.29
CA TYR A 33 -8.55 12.23 -4.39
C TYR A 33 -9.80 11.39 -4.24
N TYR A 34 -10.40 11.00 -5.36
CA TYR A 34 -11.50 10.05 -5.36
C TYR A 34 -11.49 9.13 -6.58
N PHE A 35 -12.24 8.04 -6.51
CA PHE A 35 -12.60 7.24 -7.69
C PHE A 35 -14.03 6.73 -7.58
N ASP A 36 -14.69 6.56 -8.71
CA ASP A 36 -16.04 6.04 -8.80
C ASP A 36 -16.01 4.52 -8.97
N TYR A 37 -16.86 3.86 -8.20
CA TYR A 37 -17.16 2.43 -8.22
C TYR A 37 -18.58 2.25 -8.74
N ASP A 38 -18.75 1.37 -9.72
CA ASP A 38 -20.03 1.00 -10.29
C ASP A 38 -20.10 -0.53 -10.36
N LYS A 39 -20.96 -1.13 -9.54
CA LYS A 39 -21.06 -2.59 -9.44
C LYS A 39 -21.39 -3.23 -10.78
N GLU A 40 -22.29 -2.63 -11.56
CA GLU A 40 -22.79 -3.15 -12.83
C GLU A 40 -21.66 -3.23 -13.87
N LYS A 41 -20.75 -2.25 -13.87
CA LYS A 41 -19.57 -2.25 -14.75
C LYS A 41 -18.49 -3.26 -14.34
N LEU A 42 -18.61 -3.84 -13.15
CA LEU A 42 -17.65 -4.77 -12.58
C LEU A 42 -18.18 -6.20 -12.47
N GLU A 43 -19.36 -6.46 -13.01
CA GLU A 43 -19.92 -7.79 -13.14
C GLU A 43 -19.16 -8.62 -14.19
N TYR A 44 -18.91 -9.88 -13.86
CA TYR A 44 -18.26 -10.84 -14.72
C TYR A 44 -18.81 -12.24 -14.48
N TYR A 45 -18.80 -13.07 -15.52
CA TYR A 45 -19.18 -14.47 -15.43
C TYR A 45 -18.01 -15.31 -14.90
N ASN A 46 -18.30 -16.21 -13.96
CA ASN A 46 -17.33 -17.22 -13.51
C ASN A 46 -17.47 -18.52 -14.32
N GLN A 47 -16.63 -19.51 -14.02
CA GLN A 47 -16.64 -20.84 -14.67
C GLN A 47 -17.94 -21.66 -14.49
N TYR A 48 -18.93 -21.12 -13.77
CA TYR A 48 -20.24 -21.74 -13.52
C TYR A 48 -21.37 -20.82 -14.01
N ASP A 49 -21.06 -19.86 -14.90
CA ASP A 49 -21.97 -18.84 -15.44
C ASP A 49 -22.73 -18.02 -14.38
N LYS A 50 -22.22 -17.97 -13.15
CA LYS A 50 -22.74 -17.10 -12.10
C LYS A 50 -22.11 -15.72 -12.22
N ILE A 51 -22.96 -14.70 -12.30
CA ILE A 51 -22.56 -13.29 -12.21
C ILE A 51 -21.88 -13.09 -10.85
N LYS A 52 -20.60 -12.68 -10.89
CA LYS A 52 -19.86 -12.18 -9.74
C LYS A 52 -19.48 -10.73 -9.99
N SER A 53 -19.44 -9.95 -8.93
CA SER A 53 -18.85 -8.61 -8.95
C SER A 53 -17.85 -8.50 -7.81
N TYR A 54 -16.84 -7.65 -8.02
CA TYR A 54 -16.01 -7.23 -6.90
C TYR A 54 -16.83 -6.33 -6.00
N SER A 55 -16.88 -6.66 -4.71
CA SER A 55 -17.48 -5.75 -3.74
C SER A 55 -16.66 -4.47 -3.64
N LEU A 56 -17.31 -3.37 -3.25
CA LEU A 56 -16.66 -2.08 -3.02
C LEU A 56 -15.38 -2.22 -2.17
N PHE A 57 -15.42 -2.97 -1.08
CA PHE A 57 -14.28 -3.17 -0.19
C PHE A 57 -13.17 -4.03 -0.81
N GLN A 58 -13.50 -4.96 -1.70
CA GLN A 58 -12.49 -5.69 -2.48
C GLN A 58 -11.76 -4.76 -3.44
N VAL A 59 -12.47 -3.84 -4.09
CA VAL A 59 -11.88 -2.81 -4.98
C VAL A 59 -10.98 -1.85 -4.18
N ILE A 60 -11.46 -1.32 -3.06
CA ILE A 60 -10.66 -0.45 -2.18
C ILE A 60 -9.41 -1.18 -1.68
N ASN A 61 -9.55 -2.43 -1.23
CA ASN A 61 -8.41 -3.24 -0.79
C ASN A 61 -7.40 -3.49 -1.93
N MET A 62 -7.89 -3.74 -3.15
CA MET A 62 -7.04 -3.94 -4.32
C MET A 62 -6.23 -2.66 -4.62
N PHE A 63 -6.91 -1.51 -4.67
CA PHE A 63 -6.26 -0.22 -4.84
C PHE A 63 -5.25 0.08 -3.74
N TYR A 64 -5.63 -0.08 -2.47
CA TYR A 64 -4.72 0.10 -1.34
C TYR A 64 -3.47 -0.79 -1.42
N ASN A 65 -3.63 -2.04 -1.86
CA ASN A 65 -2.49 -2.94 -2.06
C ASN A 65 -1.55 -2.43 -3.16
N THR A 66 -2.03 -1.78 -4.22
CA THR A 66 -1.15 -1.14 -5.22
C THR A 66 -0.25 -0.07 -4.59
N LEU A 67 -0.75 0.67 -3.60
CA LEU A 67 0.02 1.69 -2.87
C LEU A 67 1.03 1.07 -1.89
N ARG A 68 0.59 0.08 -1.08
CA ARG A 68 1.37 -0.44 0.06
C ARG A 68 2.23 -1.66 -0.28
N SER A 69 1.63 -2.78 -0.68
CA SER A 69 2.29 -4.10 -0.68
C SER A 69 2.52 -4.71 -2.06
N GLY A 70 1.89 -4.16 -3.09
CA GLY A 70 1.74 -4.78 -4.40
C GLY A 70 0.68 -5.88 -4.41
N ILE A 71 0.44 -6.44 -5.59
CA ILE A 71 -0.48 -7.56 -5.85
C ILE A 71 0.33 -8.68 -6.51
N ASN A 72 0.18 -9.90 -6.01
CA ASN A 72 0.91 -11.08 -6.49
C ASN A 72 -0.02 -12.28 -6.78
N HIS A 73 -1.33 -12.06 -6.83
CA HIS A 73 -2.33 -13.08 -7.10
C HIS A 73 -3.26 -12.60 -8.22
N ARG A 74 -3.50 -13.46 -9.22
CA ARG A 74 -4.23 -13.20 -10.50
C ARG A 74 -3.60 -12.17 -11.43
N ILE A 75 -3.00 -11.12 -10.89
CA ILE A 75 -2.12 -10.18 -11.59
C ILE A 75 -0.83 -9.97 -10.78
N TYR A 76 0.23 -9.53 -11.44
CA TYR A 76 1.43 -9.04 -10.76
C TYR A 76 1.52 -7.51 -10.89
N PHE A 77 1.51 -6.83 -9.74
CA PHE A 77 1.59 -5.38 -9.62
C PHE A 77 2.62 -5.01 -8.54
N LYS A 78 3.68 -4.29 -8.89
CA LYS A 78 4.69 -3.84 -7.94
C LYS A 78 4.16 -2.67 -7.10
N SER A 79 4.41 -2.68 -5.80
CA SER A 79 3.99 -1.61 -4.88
C SER A 79 4.53 -0.23 -5.30
N PHE A 80 3.70 0.81 -5.24
CA PHE A 80 4.19 2.18 -5.39
C PHE A 80 5.06 2.63 -4.22
N MET A 81 4.83 2.15 -3.01
CA MET A 81 5.74 2.42 -1.88
C MET A 81 7.14 1.86 -2.15
N TRP A 82 7.23 0.68 -2.78
CA TRP A 82 8.53 0.16 -3.23
C TRP A 82 9.16 1.04 -4.30
N ALA A 83 8.39 1.42 -5.33
CA ALA A 83 8.90 2.28 -6.40
C ALA A 83 9.36 3.65 -5.89
N TYR A 84 8.66 4.19 -4.89
CA TYR A 84 9.00 5.44 -4.22
C TYR A 84 10.27 5.32 -3.38
N ALA A 85 10.39 4.27 -2.56
CA ALA A 85 11.64 4.00 -1.84
C ALA A 85 12.83 3.86 -2.81
N LYS A 86 12.64 3.10 -3.91
CA LYS A 86 13.65 2.96 -4.97
C LYS A 86 14.04 4.30 -5.59
N SER A 87 13.08 5.18 -5.90
CA SER A 87 13.38 6.49 -6.49
C SER A 87 14.14 7.41 -5.53
N LYS A 88 14.06 7.16 -4.21
CA LYS A 88 14.88 7.80 -3.17
C LYS A 88 16.22 7.10 -2.93
N GLY A 89 16.54 6.02 -3.65
CA GLY A 89 17.76 5.24 -3.43
C GLY A 89 17.76 4.44 -2.12
N GLU A 90 16.57 4.14 -1.59
CA GLU A 90 16.38 3.53 -0.28
C GLU A 90 16.12 2.03 -0.34
N HIS A 91 16.46 1.34 0.74
CA HIS A 91 16.24 -0.09 0.88
C HIS A 91 14.75 -0.43 0.96
N TRP A 92 14.38 -1.54 0.33
CA TRP A 92 13.07 -2.14 0.54
C TRP A 92 13.09 -3.08 1.76
N ASP A 93 12.32 -2.72 2.78
CA ASP A 93 12.22 -3.45 4.06
C ASP A 93 11.97 -4.96 3.86
N LYS A 94 11.10 -5.33 2.91
CA LYS A 94 10.79 -6.74 2.61
C LYS A 94 12.02 -7.52 2.13
N LYS A 95 12.89 -6.91 1.33
CA LYS A 95 14.12 -7.55 0.86
C LYS A 95 15.08 -7.74 2.03
N THR A 96 15.23 -6.73 2.88
CA THR A 96 16.04 -6.81 4.09
C THR A 96 15.60 -7.93 5.02
N ILE A 97 14.30 -8.01 5.30
CA ILE A 97 13.71 -9.03 6.17
C ILE A 97 13.93 -10.43 5.58
N LYS A 98 13.70 -10.59 4.27
CA LYS A 98 13.91 -11.87 3.59
C LYS A 98 15.39 -12.28 3.56
N ASN A 99 16.30 -11.35 3.30
CA ASN A 99 17.74 -11.65 3.31
C ASN A 99 18.18 -12.15 4.69
N ARG A 100 17.65 -11.56 5.77
CA ARG A 100 18.02 -11.91 7.14
C ARG A 100 17.46 -13.27 7.57
N TYR A 101 16.19 -13.54 7.28
CA TYR A 101 15.47 -14.66 7.89
C TYR A 101 15.09 -15.78 6.93
N LEU A 102 15.10 -15.51 5.62
CA LEU A 102 14.52 -16.36 4.59
C LEU A 102 15.41 -16.39 3.33
N SER A 103 16.73 -16.29 3.47
CA SER A 103 17.68 -16.19 2.35
C SER A 103 17.51 -17.33 1.33
N THR A 104 17.35 -18.56 1.80
CA THR A 104 17.10 -19.73 0.94
C THR A 104 15.81 -19.59 0.14
N ILE A 105 14.71 -19.19 0.78
CA ILE A 105 13.40 -18.99 0.13
C ILE A 105 13.49 -17.83 -0.86
N GLN A 106 14.19 -16.77 -0.50
CA GLN A 106 14.41 -15.63 -1.38
C GLN A 106 15.20 -16.02 -2.62
N ASN A 107 16.26 -16.82 -2.48
CA ASN A 107 17.04 -17.31 -3.62
C ASN A 107 16.15 -18.16 -4.54
N GLN A 108 15.32 -19.04 -3.99
CA GLN A 108 14.35 -19.81 -4.78
C GLN A 108 13.33 -18.92 -5.51
N GLU A 109 12.84 -17.85 -4.87
CA GLU A 109 11.97 -16.89 -5.53
C GLU A 109 12.72 -16.18 -6.67
N ILE A 110 13.93 -15.69 -6.43
CA ILE A 110 14.78 -15.03 -7.43
C ILE A 110 15.01 -15.94 -8.64
N GLU A 111 15.33 -17.20 -8.43
CA GLU A 111 15.50 -18.18 -9.51
C GLU A 111 14.20 -18.41 -10.29
N LYS A 112 13.06 -18.51 -9.61
CA LYS A 112 11.75 -18.57 -10.27
C LYS A 112 11.49 -17.33 -11.14
N TRP A 113 11.87 -16.13 -10.67
CA TRP A 113 11.74 -14.89 -11.43
C TRP A 113 12.67 -14.84 -12.64
N LYS A 114 13.94 -15.24 -12.49
CA LYS A 114 14.90 -15.35 -13.61
C LYS A 114 14.34 -16.25 -14.71
N ASN A 115 13.77 -17.39 -14.36
CA ASN A 115 13.25 -18.33 -15.35
C ASN A 115 11.97 -17.82 -16.02
N LYS A 116 11.05 -17.18 -15.27
CA LYS A 116 9.71 -16.81 -15.76
C LYS A 116 9.57 -15.41 -16.35
N SER A 117 10.48 -14.48 -16.07
CA SER A 117 10.33 -13.07 -16.47
C SER A 117 11.52 -12.57 -17.29
N LYS A 118 11.26 -12.27 -18.57
CA LYS A 118 12.24 -11.60 -19.45
C LYS A 118 12.65 -10.23 -18.90
N GLU A 119 11.72 -9.52 -18.27
CA GLU A 119 11.99 -8.24 -17.60
C GLU A 119 12.96 -8.41 -16.43
N PHE A 120 12.83 -9.48 -15.63
CA PHE A 120 13.75 -9.75 -14.52
C PHE A 120 15.17 -10.03 -15.02
N ARG A 121 15.31 -10.82 -16.09
CA ARG A 121 16.63 -11.11 -16.68
C ARG A 121 17.32 -9.86 -17.18
N ASN A 122 16.58 -8.98 -17.86
CA ASN A 122 17.13 -7.78 -18.48
C ASN A 122 17.33 -6.64 -17.47
N ASN A 123 16.52 -6.56 -16.42
CA ASN A 123 16.62 -5.49 -15.42
C ASN A 123 16.20 -5.99 -14.03
N PRO A 124 17.02 -6.80 -13.35
CA PRO A 124 16.70 -7.33 -12.02
C PRO A 124 16.52 -6.21 -10.99
N SER A 125 17.18 -5.06 -11.18
CA SER A 125 17.02 -3.88 -10.33
C SER A 125 15.59 -3.32 -10.33
N ASN A 126 14.79 -3.62 -11.37
CA ASN A 126 13.38 -3.25 -11.46
C ASN A 126 12.46 -4.18 -10.66
N PHE A 127 13.01 -5.11 -9.88
CA PHE A 127 12.22 -6.00 -9.03
C PHE A 127 12.52 -5.76 -7.55
N PRO A 128 11.51 -5.85 -6.67
CA PRO A 128 11.70 -5.60 -5.24
C PRO A 128 12.79 -6.42 -4.55
N LEU A 129 13.09 -7.63 -5.06
CA LEU A 129 14.14 -8.48 -4.52
C LEU A 129 15.48 -8.35 -5.26
N GLY A 130 15.47 -7.89 -6.51
CA GLY A 130 16.66 -7.73 -7.34
C GLY A 130 17.32 -6.35 -7.25
N PHE A 131 16.63 -5.35 -6.69
CA PHE A 131 17.22 -4.04 -6.41
C PHE A 131 18.26 -4.12 -5.29
N ASN A 132 19.54 -3.94 -5.63
CA ASN A 132 20.60 -3.65 -4.67
C ASN A 132 20.66 -2.13 -4.55
N ASP A 133 20.53 -1.63 -3.33
CA ASP A 133 20.59 -0.21 -3.06
C ASP A 133 22.05 0.27 -3.09
N LYS A 134 22.24 1.59 -3.10
CA LYS A 134 23.59 2.18 -3.16
C LYS A 134 24.26 2.31 -1.79
N LYS A 135 23.58 1.97 -0.69
CA LYS A 135 24.12 2.23 0.64
C LYS A 135 24.90 1.01 1.15
N ASN A 136 25.96 1.28 1.92
CA ASN A 136 26.79 0.24 2.54
C ASN A 136 25.97 -0.58 3.56
N ASN A 137 26.48 -1.75 3.95
CA ASN A 137 25.84 -2.66 4.92
C ASN A 137 25.45 -2.02 6.26
N ASN A 138 26.06 -0.88 6.62
CA ASN A 138 25.80 -0.12 7.86
C ASN A 138 24.72 0.96 7.72
N ALA A 139 24.08 1.09 6.56
CA ALA A 139 23.08 2.11 6.35
C ALA A 139 21.79 1.85 7.11
N GLU A 140 21.20 2.92 7.64
CA GLU A 140 19.92 2.90 8.32
C GLU A 140 18.83 2.36 7.38
N ARG A 141 18.09 1.35 7.85
CA ARG A 141 17.05 0.67 7.08
C ARG A 141 15.67 0.98 7.65
N HIS A 142 14.74 1.28 6.75
CA HIS A 142 13.45 1.85 7.13
C HIS A 142 12.25 0.94 6.83
N LEU A 143 11.22 1.01 7.67
CA LEU A 143 9.93 0.32 7.52
C LEU A 143 9.00 1.02 6.50
N TRP A 144 9.41 1.07 5.23
CA TRP A 144 8.68 1.78 4.18
C TRP A 144 7.21 1.33 4.02
N ARG A 145 6.93 0.03 4.06
CA ARG A 145 5.55 -0.50 3.95
C ARG A 145 4.64 -0.05 5.08
N ASP A 146 5.21 0.17 6.26
CA ASP A 146 4.42 0.47 7.45
C ASP A 146 4.09 1.97 7.58
N LEU A 147 4.68 2.83 6.74
CA LEU A 147 4.27 4.23 6.57
C LEU A 147 2.81 4.37 6.11
N LEU A 148 2.26 3.32 5.49
CA LEU A 148 0.84 3.25 5.14
C LEU A 148 0.04 2.39 6.11
N GLY A 149 0.59 2.04 7.28
CA GLY A 149 -0.04 1.23 8.32
C GLY A 149 0.77 -0.02 8.65
N LEU A 150 0.95 -0.26 9.94
CA LEU A 150 1.68 -1.41 10.48
C LEU A 150 0.76 -2.63 10.50
N SER A 151 1.20 -3.73 9.92
CA SER A 151 0.64 -5.05 10.24
C SER A 151 1.52 -5.69 11.31
N SER A 152 1.01 -5.78 12.55
CA SER A 152 1.70 -6.44 13.66
C SER A 152 2.07 -7.89 13.36
N PHE A 153 1.35 -8.50 12.41
CA PHE A 153 1.67 -9.81 11.84
C PHE A 153 1.68 -9.73 10.32
N GLU A 154 2.80 -10.09 9.71
CA GLU A 154 2.86 -10.39 8.29
C GLU A 154 2.84 -11.92 8.12
N LYS A 155 1.82 -12.42 7.41
CA LYS A 155 1.85 -13.75 6.80
C LYS A 155 2.22 -13.57 5.33
N ALA A 156 3.09 -14.40 4.77
CA ALA A 156 3.02 -14.62 3.33
C ALA A 156 2.63 -16.04 2.97
N GLN A 157 1.91 -16.08 1.87
CA GLN A 157 1.01 -17.13 1.42
C GLN A 157 1.70 -18.47 1.14
N ALA A 158 3.02 -18.49 1.01
CA ALA A 158 3.75 -19.69 0.61
C ALA A 158 4.11 -20.63 1.79
N ASN A 159 4.38 -20.11 3.00
CA ASN A 159 5.14 -20.88 4.01
C ASN A 159 4.65 -20.73 5.47
N ASP A 160 3.41 -20.28 5.72
CA ASP A 160 2.84 -20.01 7.07
C ASP A 160 3.79 -19.27 8.04
N TRP A 161 4.64 -18.40 7.49
CA TRP A 161 5.58 -17.62 8.28
C TRP A 161 4.84 -16.47 8.97
N LYS A 162 5.11 -16.28 10.26
CA LYS A 162 4.63 -15.15 11.05
C LYS A 162 5.81 -14.26 11.41
N LEU A 163 5.86 -13.08 10.84
CA LEU A 163 6.78 -12.03 11.25
C LEU A 163 6.15 -11.24 12.40
N LYS A 164 6.89 -11.03 13.49
CA LYS A 164 6.52 -10.12 14.58
C LYS A 164 7.37 -8.86 14.50
N LYS A 165 6.75 -7.71 14.79
CA LYS A 165 7.41 -6.42 14.90
C LYS A 165 7.13 -5.87 16.28
N GLU A 166 8.18 -5.65 17.06
CA GLU A 166 8.08 -5.20 18.45
C GLU A 166 8.86 -3.89 18.57
N HIS A 167 8.20 -2.88 19.13
CA HIS A 167 8.88 -1.63 19.47
C HIS A 167 9.94 -1.94 20.52
N ILE A 168 11.16 -1.42 20.36
CA ILE A 168 12.26 -1.78 21.26
C ILE A 168 12.00 -1.36 22.71
N LYS A 169 11.25 -0.28 22.92
CA LYS A 169 10.85 0.18 24.25
C LYS A 169 9.49 -0.36 24.71
N GLU A 170 8.85 -1.23 23.91
CA GLU A 170 7.51 -1.78 24.15
C GLU A 170 6.35 -0.76 24.27
N GLU A 171 6.64 0.53 24.12
CA GLU A 171 5.66 1.63 24.19
C GLU A 171 4.61 1.59 23.05
N ILE A 172 4.99 1.11 21.87
CA ILE A 172 4.13 1.15 20.68
C ILE A 172 3.81 -0.27 20.20
N ASN A 173 2.62 -0.74 20.55
CA ASN A 173 2.18 -2.09 20.17
C ASN A 173 1.53 -2.16 18.78
N ARG A 174 0.85 -1.09 18.32
CA ARG A 174 0.13 -1.06 17.03
C ARG A 174 0.03 0.34 16.46
N PHE A 175 0.22 0.45 15.15
CA PHE A 175 0.09 1.71 14.42
C PHE A 175 -1.02 1.67 13.37
N LYS A 176 -1.90 2.68 13.39
CA LYS A 176 -3.06 2.79 12.50
C LYS A 176 -2.62 3.28 11.11
N SER A 177 -3.23 2.75 10.04
CA SER A 177 -2.99 3.31 8.71
C SER A 177 -3.36 4.81 8.68
N PRO A 178 -2.46 5.70 8.21
CA PRO A 178 -2.73 7.12 8.08
C PRO A 178 -3.59 7.42 6.83
N LEU A 179 -3.68 6.46 5.90
CA LEU A 179 -4.52 6.56 4.72
C LEU A 179 -5.97 6.20 5.06
N ILE A 180 -6.88 7.05 4.63
CA ILE A 180 -8.31 6.96 4.91
C ILE A 180 -9.05 6.75 3.60
N PHE A 181 -10.05 5.87 3.60
CA PHE A 181 -11.00 5.68 2.51
C PHE A 181 -12.42 5.99 3.00
N LYS A 182 -13.16 6.80 2.24
CA LYS A 182 -14.54 7.22 2.55
C LYS A 182 -15.44 7.01 1.33
N PRO A 183 -16.19 5.91 1.27
CA PRO A 183 -17.19 5.69 0.23
C PRO A 183 -18.48 6.49 0.51
N PHE A 184 -19.01 7.14 -0.52
CA PHE A 184 -20.32 7.79 -0.53
C PHE A 184 -21.18 7.15 -1.60
N GLN A 185 -22.39 6.75 -1.25
CA GLN A 185 -23.33 6.25 -2.24
C GLN A 185 -23.86 7.40 -3.09
N VAL A 186 -23.69 7.30 -4.41
CA VAL A 186 -24.15 8.31 -5.39
C VAL A 186 -25.28 7.78 -6.28
N GLY A 187 -25.64 6.51 -6.12
CA GLY A 187 -26.75 5.86 -6.81
C GLY A 187 -26.92 4.40 -6.37
N LYS A 188 -27.89 3.70 -6.94
CA LYS A 188 -28.08 2.26 -6.68
C LYS A 188 -26.80 1.51 -7.11
N ASN A 189 -26.15 0.84 -6.15
CA ASN A 189 -24.88 0.13 -6.34
C ASN A 189 -23.70 0.96 -6.91
N LYS A 190 -23.77 2.29 -6.82
CA LYS A 190 -22.74 3.22 -7.31
C LYS A 190 -22.21 4.06 -6.16
N TYR A 191 -20.88 4.15 -6.06
CA TYR A 191 -20.21 4.80 -4.95
C TYR A 191 -19.06 5.68 -5.45
N ARG A 192 -18.88 6.85 -4.85
CA ARG A 192 -17.65 7.64 -4.96
C ARG A 192 -16.79 7.39 -3.74
N VAL A 193 -15.56 6.94 -3.93
CA VAL A 193 -14.62 6.67 -2.84
C VAL A 193 -13.58 7.77 -2.77
N PHE A 194 -13.70 8.65 -1.77
CA PHE A 194 -12.64 9.59 -1.43
C PHE A 194 -11.52 8.90 -0.67
N PHE A 195 -10.28 9.33 -0.89
CA PHE A 195 -9.15 8.86 -0.10
C PHE A 195 -8.04 9.90 0.01
N GLY A 196 -7.22 9.72 1.04
CA GLY A 196 -6.12 10.63 1.37
C GLY A 196 -5.66 10.45 2.80
N VAL A 197 -4.85 11.39 3.27
CA VAL A 197 -4.37 11.44 4.65
C VAL A 197 -4.93 12.69 5.30
N ASN A 198 -5.37 12.57 6.55
CA ASN A 198 -5.84 13.72 7.31
C ASN A 198 -4.77 14.85 7.32
N PRO A 199 -5.11 16.11 7.02
CA PRO A 199 -4.16 17.22 6.96
C PRO A 199 -3.26 17.35 8.19
N ALA A 200 -3.79 17.15 9.40
CA ALA A 200 -3.01 17.24 10.63
C ALA A 200 -1.94 16.12 10.72
N ILE A 201 -2.30 14.90 10.34
CA ILE A 201 -1.36 13.77 10.29
C ILE A 201 -0.31 14.02 9.21
N LYS A 202 -0.74 14.46 8.03
CA LYS A 202 0.16 14.75 6.92
C LYS A 202 1.21 15.80 7.30
N GLU A 203 0.80 16.91 7.90
CA GLU A 203 1.71 17.97 8.35
C GLU A 203 2.70 17.47 9.40
N GLN A 204 2.26 16.62 10.33
CA GLN A 204 3.12 16.05 11.36
C GLN A 204 4.20 15.13 10.76
N PHE A 205 3.81 14.22 9.86
CA PHE A 205 4.78 13.36 9.18
C PHE A 205 5.74 14.16 8.31
N LYS A 206 5.27 15.21 7.65
CA LYS A 206 6.12 16.08 6.84
C LYS A 206 7.16 16.82 7.68
N LYS A 207 6.78 17.31 8.86
CA LYS A 207 7.66 18.04 9.79
C LYS A 207 8.47 17.14 10.73
N GLY A 208 8.16 15.86 10.81
CA GLY A 208 8.76 14.94 11.79
C GLY A 208 8.29 15.16 13.23
N SER A 209 7.08 15.71 13.40
CA SER A 209 6.53 16.12 14.69
C SER A 209 5.74 14.98 15.34
N LYS A 210 6.19 14.50 16.50
CA LYS A 210 5.54 13.45 17.32
C LYS A 210 4.45 14.00 18.25
N LYS A 211 3.32 14.43 17.70
CA LYS A 211 2.26 15.11 18.48
C LYS A 211 1.06 14.25 18.83
N ASN A 212 0.91 13.07 18.24
CA ASN A 212 -0.20 12.16 18.51
C ASN A 212 0.19 10.70 18.27
N SER A 213 -0.75 9.79 18.56
CA SER A 213 -0.58 8.34 18.38
C SER A 213 -0.23 7.94 16.94
N GLU A 214 -0.59 8.77 15.97
CA GLU A 214 -0.29 8.56 14.56
C GLU A 214 1.13 9.03 14.17
N SER A 215 1.78 9.90 14.92
CA SER A 215 3.09 10.46 14.56
C SER A 215 4.22 10.09 15.52
N GLU A 216 3.90 9.53 16.70
CA GLU A 216 4.88 9.11 17.70
C GLU A 216 5.89 8.06 17.18
N ILE A 217 5.49 7.26 16.19
CA ILE A 217 6.33 6.24 15.54
C ILE A 217 7.52 6.80 14.76
N LEU A 218 7.53 8.09 14.41
CA LEU A 218 8.54 8.66 13.51
C LEU A 218 9.96 8.50 14.08
N GLY A 219 10.88 7.89 13.33
CA GLY A 219 12.23 7.63 13.80
C GLY A 219 12.37 6.57 14.90
N GLU A 220 11.27 5.96 15.36
CA GLU A 220 11.33 4.87 16.34
C GLU A 220 11.90 3.58 15.73
N GLU A 221 12.57 2.79 16.56
CA GLU A 221 13.23 1.55 16.18
C GLU A 221 12.41 0.33 16.60
N PHE A 222 12.27 -0.61 15.66
CA PHE A 222 11.53 -1.84 15.83
C PHE A 222 12.46 -3.04 15.67
N ASN A 223 12.35 -3.98 16.59
CA ASN A 223 12.95 -5.29 16.46
C ASN A 223 12.02 -6.19 15.63
N ILE A 224 12.55 -6.69 14.52
CA ILE A 224 11.85 -7.61 13.65
C ILE A 224 12.25 -9.02 14.06
N LYS A 225 11.25 -9.84 14.41
CA LYS A 225 11.44 -11.21 14.85
C LYS A 225 10.78 -12.18 13.88
N TYR A 226 11.50 -13.26 13.58
CA TYR A 226 10.98 -14.42 12.87
C TYR A 226 11.18 -15.67 13.70
N ARG A 227 10.07 -16.30 14.13
CA ARG A 227 10.08 -17.37 15.16
C ARG A 227 10.82 -16.87 16.42
N ASN A 228 11.84 -17.60 16.87
CA ASN A 228 12.67 -17.23 18.01
C ASN A 228 13.92 -16.43 17.60
N ASN A 229 14.11 -16.16 16.30
CA ASN A 229 15.26 -15.42 15.80
C ASN A 229 14.92 -13.92 15.66
N GLY A 230 15.62 -13.08 16.40
CA GLY A 230 15.45 -11.62 16.40
C GLY A 230 16.68 -10.87 15.88
N GLY A 231 16.82 -9.62 16.29
CA GLY A 231 18.03 -8.83 16.10
C GLY A 231 18.11 -8.03 14.80
N LEU A 232 17.09 -8.13 13.92
CA LEU A 232 16.97 -7.19 12.81
C LEU A 232 16.27 -5.93 13.31
N LYS A 233 17.01 -4.83 13.37
CA LYS A 233 16.49 -3.52 13.75
C LYS A 233 16.16 -2.72 12.50
N LEU A 234 14.92 -2.25 12.39
CA LEU A 234 14.47 -1.34 11.35
C LEU A 234 13.81 -0.13 12.00
N LYS A 235 13.98 1.04 11.39
CA LYS A 235 13.40 2.28 11.91
C LYS A 235 12.25 2.79 11.06
N TYR A 236 11.38 3.58 11.65
CA TYR A 236 10.55 4.45 10.85
C TYR A 236 11.34 5.64 10.33
N LEU A 237 10.90 6.20 9.21
CA LEU A 237 11.44 7.48 8.75
C LEU A 237 11.17 8.57 9.80
N LYS A 238 12.09 9.53 9.91
CA LYS A 238 11.88 10.73 10.73
C LYS A 238 10.85 11.66 10.11
N THR A 239 10.73 11.67 8.79
CA THR A 239 9.79 12.49 8.03
C THR A 239 9.24 11.73 6.84
N PHE A 240 8.01 12.01 6.42
CA PHE A 240 7.42 11.48 5.19
C PHE A 240 6.39 12.44 4.61
N ASP A 241 6.47 12.73 3.31
CA ASP A 241 5.51 13.58 2.61
C ASP A 241 4.49 12.72 1.86
N TYR A 242 3.29 12.58 2.43
CA TYR A 242 2.20 11.81 1.83
C TYR A 242 1.69 12.42 0.52
N ASP A 243 1.69 13.75 0.36
CA ASP A 243 1.24 14.36 -0.89
C ASP A 243 2.22 14.04 -2.00
N ASN A 244 3.52 14.17 -1.72
CA ASN A 244 4.57 13.82 -2.67
C ASN A 244 4.49 12.34 -3.08
N PHE A 245 4.29 11.45 -2.10
CA PHE A 245 4.11 10.03 -2.36
C PHE A 245 2.87 9.72 -3.21
N LEU A 246 1.71 10.28 -2.88
CA LEU A 246 0.47 10.01 -3.62
C LEU A 246 0.54 10.58 -5.05
N LYS A 247 1.06 11.80 -5.22
CA LYS A 247 1.31 12.38 -6.55
C LYS A 247 2.29 11.52 -7.36
N PHE A 248 3.36 11.02 -6.72
CA PHE A 248 4.28 10.08 -7.35
C PHE A 248 3.56 8.80 -7.80
N ALA A 249 2.77 8.16 -6.92
CA ALA A 249 2.07 6.91 -7.25
C ALA A 249 1.12 7.08 -8.44
N ILE A 250 0.30 8.14 -8.43
CA ILE A 250 -0.68 8.42 -9.49
C ILE A 250 0.03 8.73 -10.82
N ASN A 251 1.08 9.56 -10.81
CA ASN A 251 1.81 9.92 -12.03
C ASN A 251 2.65 8.75 -12.58
N THR A 252 3.20 7.92 -11.69
CA THR A 252 4.06 6.78 -12.08
C THR A 252 3.25 5.65 -12.72
N TYR A 253 1.98 5.48 -12.34
CA TYR A 253 1.17 4.41 -12.91
C TYR A 253 1.14 4.50 -14.43
N ASN A 254 1.38 3.38 -15.11
CA ASN A 254 1.08 3.21 -16.52
C ASN A 254 0.68 1.75 -16.77
N LYS A 255 0.04 1.48 -17.91
CA LYS A 255 -0.41 0.11 -18.24
C LYS A 255 0.75 -0.89 -18.31
N GLN A 256 1.96 -0.41 -18.62
CA GLN A 256 3.18 -1.23 -18.69
C GLN A 256 3.69 -1.67 -17.32
N TRP A 257 3.19 -1.09 -16.23
CA TRP A 257 3.48 -1.52 -14.86
C TRP A 257 2.95 -2.92 -14.53
N VAL A 258 2.02 -3.41 -15.36
CA VAL A 258 1.47 -4.76 -15.31
C VAL A 258 1.80 -5.48 -16.62
N GLU A 259 2.27 -6.72 -16.53
CA GLU A 259 2.59 -7.51 -17.73
C GLU A 259 1.36 -7.66 -18.65
N LYS A 260 1.56 -7.56 -19.97
CA LYS A 260 0.50 -7.62 -20.98
C LYS A 260 -0.44 -8.82 -20.84
N LYS A 261 0.09 -9.99 -20.41
CA LYS A 261 -0.69 -11.22 -20.18
C LYS A 261 -1.81 -11.07 -19.14
N PHE A 262 -1.75 -10.04 -18.30
CA PHE A 262 -2.75 -9.74 -17.28
C PHE A 262 -3.71 -8.63 -17.69
N HIS A 263 -3.55 -7.99 -18.85
CA HIS A 263 -4.38 -6.83 -19.26
C HIS A 263 -5.84 -7.20 -19.52
N ASN A 264 -6.13 -8.47 -19.80
CA ASN A 264 -7.50 -8.97 -19.94
C ASN A 264 -8.16 -9.32 -18.59
N LYS A 265 -7.42 -9.33 -17.48
CA LYS A 265 -7.94 -9.68 -16.15
C LYS A 265 -8.77 -8.53 -15.57
N ASN A 266 -9.84 -8.86 -14.86
CA ASN A 266 -10.74 -7.88 -14.27
C ASN A 266 -10.04 -6.99 -13.25
N GLU A 267 -9.10 -7.54 -12.47
CA GLU A 267 -8.29 -6.77 -11.52
C GLU A 267 -7.47 -5.69 -12.21
N PHE A 268 -6.89 -5.99 -13.38
CA PHE A 268 -6.16 -4.98 -14.16
C PHE A 268 -7.10 -3.88 -14.63
N LYS A 269 -8.25 -4.23 -15.22
CA LYS A 269 -9.24 -3.26 -15.71
C LYS A 269 -9.73 -2.33 -14.58
N ILE A 270 -9.97 -2.88 -13.39
CA ILE A 270 -10.35 -2.11 -12.20
C ILE A 270 -9.25 -1.11 -11.82
N ILE A 271 -8.00 -1.57 -11.71
CA ILE A 271 -6.87 -0.72 -11.32
C ILE A 271 -6.64 0.37 -12.38
N ASP A 272 -6.68 0.01 -13.66
CA ASP A 272 -6.51 0.94 -14.78
C ASP A 272 -7.61 2.01 -14.78
N ALA A 273 -8.86 1.63 -14.54
CA ALA A 273 -9.97 2.56 -14.41
C ALA A 273 -9.79 3.53 -13.23
N ILE A 274 -9.36 3.04 -12.06
CA ILE A 274 -9.11 3.88 -10.89
C ILE A 274 -8.00 4.89 -11.19
N TYR A 275 -6.83 4.44 -11.63
CA TYR A 275 -5.71 5.36 -11.86
C TYR A 275 -5.96 6.32 -13.04
N SER A 276 -6.77 5.94 -14.02
CA SER A 276 -7.20 6.85 -15.08
C SER A 276 -8.01 8.02 -14.52
N GLN A 277 -8.95 7.76 -13.60
CA GLN A 277 -9.71 8.81 -12.92
C GLN A 277 -8.82 9.72 -12.05
N LEU A 278 -7.86 9.13 -11.34
CA LEU A 278 -6.93 9.88 -10.48
C LEU A 278 -6.00 10.79 -11.28
N LYS A 279 -5.53 10.32 -12.44
CA LYS A 279 -4.70 11.14 -13.34
C LYS A 279 -5.46 12.33 -13.91
N THR A 280 -6.75 12.16 -14.23
CA THR A 280 -7.59 13.27 -14.68
C THR A 280 -7.72 14.33 -13.59
N GLN A 281 -7.90 13.94 -12.33
CA GLN A 281 -7.93 14.88 -11.20
C GLN A 281 -6.62 15.67 -11.07
N LEU A 282 -5.46 15.01 -11.11
CA LEU A 282 -4.16 15.70 -11.04
C LEU A 282 -3.88 16.65 -12.20
N LYS A 283 -4.47 16.43 -13.38
CA LYS A 283 -4.33 17.36 -14.52
C LYS A 283 -5.14 18.63 -14.31
N ASN A 284 -6.29 18.53 -13.65
CA ASN A 284 -7.20 19.64 -13.42
C ASN A 284 -6.78 20.52 -12.22
N GLU A 285 -5.78 20.10 -11.42
CA GLU A 285 -5.18 20.89 -10.33
C GLU A 285 -4.06 21.83 -10.80
N LYS A 286 -3.64 21.75 -12.07
CA LYS A 286 -2.60 22.59 -12.68
C LYS A 286 -3.22 23.75 -13.47
#